data_AF-A0A8S0WUW3-F1
#
_entry.id   AF-A0A8S0WUW3-F1
#
_cell.length_a   1.000
_cell.length_b   1.000
_cell.length_c   1.000
_cell.angle_alpha   90.00
_cell.angle_beta   90.00
_cell.angle_gamma   90.00
#
_symmetry.space_group_name_H-M   'P 1'
#
loop_
_entity.id
_entity.type
_entity.pdbx_description
1 polymer ?
#
loop_
_entity_poly.entity_id
_entity_poly.type
_entity_poly.pdbx_seq_one_letter_code
_entity_poly.pdbx_strand_id
1 'polypeptide(L)'
;MKAIEWKLNHRNFERAISGTLLDRHPPELDAAREDLYNFGVSRITKEEASHLVNYTYRLPGDEDHYVIELDVFHQPHCLNMLRKAINADYYPETNHFDAKHWSHCIESIRQSLICSADVMPSCGSG
;
A
#
# COMPACT_ATOMS: atom_id res chain seq x y z
N MET A 1 41.55 -11.23 3.80
CA MET A 1 40.13 -11.26 3.42
C MET A 1 39.48 -12.46 4.08
N LYS A 2 38.55 -12.25 5.03
CA LYS A 2 37.71 -13.30 5.61
C LYS A 2 36.26 -12.98 5.25
N ALA A 3 35.59 -13.92 4.60
CA ALA A 3 34.18 -13.84 4.31
C ALA A 3 33.38 -13.86 5.62
N ILE A 4 32.39 -12.98 5.74
CA ILE A 4 31.47 -12.93 6.87
C ILE A 4 30.34 -13.92 6.58
N GLU A 5 30.28 -15.02 7.33
CA GLU A 5 29.12 -15.92 7.34
C GLU A 5 27.94 -15.22 8.03
N TRP A 6 26.90 -14.88 7.27
CA TRP A 6 25.61 -14.47 7.82
C TRP A 6 24.80 -15.70 8.22
N LYS A 7 24.85 -16.08 9.50
CA LYS A 7 23.87 -17.01 10.07
C LYS A 7 22.56 -16.27 10.31
N LEU A 8 21.66 -16.30 9.33
CA LEU A 8 20.27 -15.88 9.50
C LEU A 8 19.63 -16.78 10.57
N ASN A 9 19.52 -16.28 11.80
CA ASN A 9 18.88 -16.97 12.91
C ASN A 9 17.36 -16.94 12.70
N HIS A 10 16.79 -18.07 12.26
CA HIS A 10 15.39 -18.22 11.83
C HIS A 10 14.36 -17.79 12.90
N ARG A 11 14.78 -17.77 14.18
CA ARG A 11 13.94 -17.35 15.31
C ARG A 11 13.48 -15.88 15.28
N ASN A 12 14.15 -15.02 14.53
CA ASN A 12 13.75 -13.61 14.44
C ASN A 12 12.62 -13.37 13.43
N PHE A 13 12.43 -14.27 12.47
CA PHE A 13 11.38 -14.12 11.45
C PHE A 13 10.03 -14.64 11.95
N GLU A 14 10.00 -15.81 12.61
CA GLU A 14 8.77 -16.36 13.20
C GLU A 14 8.15 -15.47 14.28
N ARG A 15 8.98 -14.75 15.05
CA ARG A 15 8.50 -13.83 16.09
C ARG A 15 7.84 -12.57 15.52
N ALA A 16 8.09 -12.23 14.26
CA ALA A 16 7.44 -11.12 13.56
C ALA A 16 6.06 -11.52 12.99
N ILE A 17 5.81 -12.82 12.79
CA ILE A 17 4.57 -13.36 12.18
C ILE A 17 3.63 -13.93 13.25
N SER A 18 4.15 -14.30 14.44
CA SER A 18 3.34 -14.61 15.62
C SER A 18 2.47 -13.40 15.99
N GLY A 19 1.17 -13.47 15.68
CA GLY A 19 0.16 -12.39 15.70
C GLY A 19 -0.10 -11.65 17.02
N THR A 20 0.84 -11.65 17.98
CA THR A 20 0.81 -10.84 19.19
C THR A 20 1.54 -9.50 19.05
N LEU A 21 2.28 -9.27 17.96
CA LEU A 21 3.05 -8.03 17.73
C LEU A 21 2.58 -7.19 16.54
N LEU A 22 1.57 -7.63 15.79
CA LEU A 22 1.43 -7.12 14.42
C LEU A 22 0.87 -5.71 14.28
N ASP A 23 0.12 -5.12 15.23
CA ASP A 23 -0.62 -3.89 14.87
C ASP A 23 -0.85 -2.80 15.94
N ARG A 24 -0.20 -2.87 17.10
CA ARG A 24 -0.06 -1.67 17.96
C ARG A 24 1.30 -1.02 17.72
N HIS A 25 1.44 -0.47 16.53
CA HIS A 25 2.62 0.30 16.20
C HIS A 25 2.59 1.66 16.90
N PRO A 26 3.75 2.18 17.34
CA PRO A 26 3.81 3.53 17.89
C PRO A 26 3.37 4.55 16.81
N PRO A 27 2.74 5.68 17.20
CA PRO A 27 2.29 6.70 16.26
C PRO A 27 3.38 7.19 15.28
N GLU A 28 4.64 7.14 15.71
CA GLU A 28 5.81 7.46 14.86
C GLU A 28 5.91 6.56 13.64
N LEU A 29 5.63 5.25 13.76
CA LEU A 29 5.70 4.35 12.61
C LEU A 29 4.55 4.58 11.64
N ASP A 30 3.36 4.91 12.14
CA ASP A 30 2.23 5.27 11.28
C ASP A 30 2.52 6.56 10.52
N ALA A 31 3.09 7.56 11.19
CA ALA A 31 3.53 8.80 10.56
C ALA A 31 4.62 8.55 9.49
N ALA A 32 5.62 7.73 9.80
CA ALA A 32 6.68 7.39 8.86
C ALA A 32 6.14 6.64 7.61
N ARG A 33 5.10 5.82 7.76
CA ARG A 33 4.44 5.17 6.62
C ARG A 33 3.64 6.15 5.79
N GLU A 34 2.93 7.07 6.43
CA GLU A 34 2.16 8.12 5.77
C GLU A 34 3.06 9.05 4.95
N ASP A 35 4.24 9.40 5.48
CA ASP A 35 5.22 10.23 4.80
C ASP A 35 5.69 9.65 3.45
N LEU A 36 5.69 8.32 3.28
CA LEU A 36 6.12 7.65 2.05
C LEU A 36 5.22 7.94 0.84
N TYR A 37 3.94 8.24 1.08
CA TYR A 37 2.95 8.46 0.01
C TYR A 37 2.27 9.83 0.08
N ASN A 38 2.65 10.69 1.02
CA ASN A 38 2.13 12.06 1.15
C ASN A 38 2.68 13.02 0.08
N PHE A 39 2.78 12.56 -1.17
CA PHE A 39 3.14 13.38 -2.33
C PHE A 39 1.93 14.09 -2.95
N GLY A 40 0.72 13.67 -2.55
CA GLY A 40 -0.53 14.26 -2.98
C GLY A 40 -0.97 13.80 -4.37
N VAL A 41 -2.09 14.35 -4.80
CA VAL A 41 -2.72 14.02 -6.08
C VAL A 41 -2.53 15.16 -7.07
N SER A 42 -2.45 14.82 -8.36
CA SER A 42 -2.39 15.79 -9.45
C SER A 42 -3.79 16.05 -10.01
N ARG A 43 -4.08 17.32 -10.26
CA ARG A 43 -5.32 17.77 -10.89
C ARG A 43 -5.11 17.91 -12.40
N ILE A 44 -5.95 17.26 -13.18
CA ILE A 44 -5.95 17.35 -14.65
C ILE A 44 -7.32 17.81 -15.14
N THR A 45 -7.36 18.38 -16.33
CA THR A 45 -8.60 18.76 -17.01
C THR A 45 -9.34 17.54 -17.54
N LYS A 46 -10.63 17.72 -17.84
CA LYS A 46 -11.45 16.70 -18.51
C LYS A 46 -10.88 16.24 -19.87
N GLU A 47 -10.28 17.15 -20.63
CA GLU A 47 -9.66 16.81 -21.92
C GLU A 47 -8.46 15.89 -21.72
N GLU A 48 -7.55 16.24 -20.81
CA GLU A 48 -6.38 15.41 -20.47
C GLU A 48 -6.81 14.03 -19.95
N ALA A 49 -7.85 13.99 -19.10
CA ALA A 49 -8.41 12.74 -18.59
C ALA A 49 -8.97 11.84 -19.72
N SER A 50 -9.47 12.44 -20.81
CA SER A 50 -10.01 11.68 -21.96
C SER A 50 -8.95 10.90 -22.73
N HIS A 51 -7.67 11.27 -22.57
CA HIS A 51 -6.54 10.59 -23.19
C HIS A 51 -5.98 9.43 -22.35
N LEU A 52 -6.45 9.26 -21.10
CA LEU A 52 -6.00 8.17 -20.25
C LEU A 52 -6.58 6.83 -20.75
N VAL A 53 -5.75 5.79 -20.72
CA VAL A 53 -6.18 4.43 -21.04
C VAL A 53 -7.20 3.93 -20.02
N ASN A 54 -7.01 4.27 -18.74
CA ASN A 54 -7.89 3.91 -17.64
C ASN A 54 -8.63 5.15 -17.14
N TYR A 55 -9.92 4.98 -16.84
CA TYR A 55 -10.72 6.05 -16.25
C TYR A 55 -10.20 6.46 -14.88
N THR A 56 -10.33 7.75 -14.60
CA THR A 56 -10.04 8.30 -13.27
C THR A 56 -11.25 9.03 -12.68
N TYR A 57 -11.13 9.46 -11.43
CA TYR A 57 -12.21 10.09 -10.69
C TYR A 57 -12.29 11.60 -10.95
N ARG A 58 -13.54 12.10 -11.02
CA ARG A 58 -13.82 13.54 -10.99
C ARG A 58 -13.56 14.08 -9.59
N LEU A 59 -13.06 15.31 -9.51
CA LEU A 59 -12.86 16.01 -8.25
C LEU A 59 -14.22 16.46 -7.69
N PRO A 60 -14.61 16.04 -6.46
CA PRO A 60 -15.85 16.50 -5.86
C PRO A 60 -15.89 18.04 -5.73
N GLY A 61 -16.90 18.68 -6.31
CA GLY A 61 -17.04 20.14 -6.30
C GLY A 61 -16.33 20.86 -7.46
N ASP A 62 -15.62 20.14 -8.33
CA ASP A 62 -14.97 20.67 -9.53
C ASP A 62 -15.10 19.65 -10.69
N GLU A 63 -16.29 19.63 -11.31
CA GLU A 63 -16.67 18.61 -12.32
C GLU A 63 -15.89 18.72 -13.64
N ASP A 64 -15.20 19.83 -13.87
CA ASP A 64 -14.34 20.03 -15.06
C ASP A 64 -12.94 19.43 -14.87
N HIS A 65 -12.62 18.98 -13.66
CA HIS A 65 -11.32 18.45 -13.31
C HIS A 65 -11.39 17.05 -12.70
N TYR A 66 -10.31 16.34 -12.95
CA TYR A 66 -10.11 14.96 -12.59
C TYR A 66 -8.83 14.84 -11.77
N VAL A 67 -8.78 13.80 -10.96
CA VAL A 67 -7.63 13.52 -10.10
C VAL A 67 -6.84 12.37 -10.69
N ILE A 68 -5.51 12.44 -10.66
CA ILE A 68 -4.64 11.28 -10.89
C ILE A 68 -3.58 11.24 -9.80
N GLU A 69 -3.05 10.06 -9.56
CA GLU A 69 -1.92 9.85 -8.64
C GLU A 69 -0.91 8.92 -9.30
N LEU A 70 0.37 9.08 -8.97
CA LEU A 70 1.39 8.16 -9.44
C LEU A 70 1.33 6.87 -8.61
N ASP A 71 1.35 5.74 -9.30
CA ASP A 71 1.26 4.41 -8.67
C ASP A 71 2.35 4.14 -7.62
N VAL A 72 3.52 4.76 -7.73
CA VAL A 72 4.60 4.67 -6.73
C VAL A 72 4.19 5.20 -5.35
N PHE A 73 3.22 6.12 -5.28
CA PHE A 73 2.66 6.66 -4.04
C PHE A 73 1.31 6.01 -3.70
N HIS A 74 0.47 5.78 -4.71
CA HIS A 74 -0.85 5.18 -4.52
C HIS A 74 -0.77 3.72 -4.01
N GLN A 75 0.19 2.92 -4.47
CA GLN A 75 0.38 1.54 -4.01
C GLN A 75 0.71 1.43 -2.51
N PRO A 76 1.73 2.14 -1.96
CA PRO A 76 1.99 2.13 -0.52
C PRO A 76 0.84 2.74 0.30
N HIS A 77 0.12 3.73 -0.23
CA HIS A 77 -1.12 4.23 0.39
C HIS A 77 -2.14 3.09 0.56
N CYS A 78 -2.52 2.42 -0.53
CA CYS A 78 -3.49 1.32 -0.50
C CYS A 78 -3.05 0.18 0.42
N LEU A 79 -1.76 -0.17 0.41
CA LEU A 79 -1.23 -1.21 1.28
C LEU A 79 -1.34 -0.83 2.77
N ASN A 80 -1.03 0.41 3.13
CA ASN A 80 -1.18 0.89 4.51
C ASN A 80 -2.65 0.93 4.94
N MET A 81 -3.54 1.34 4.04
CA MET A 81 -4.98 1.35 4.29
C MET A 81 -5.52 -0.07 4.51
N LEU A 82 -5.08 -1.05 3.71
CA LEU A 82 -5.45 -2.45 3.90
C LEU A 82 -4.95 -2.99 5.25
N ARG A 83 -3.70 -2.68 5.63
CA ARG A 83 -3.16 -3.04 6.95
C ARG A 83 -4.00 -2.46 8.09
N LYS A 84 -4.38 -1.18 8.01
CA LYS A 84 -5.23 -0.55 9.02
C LYS A 84 -6.63 -1.16 9.07
N ALA A 85 -7.22 -1.48 7.91
CA ALA A 85 -8.55 -2.09 7.81
C ALA A 85 -8.64 -3.49 8.44
N ILE A 86 -7.57 -4.29 8.35
CA ILE A 86 -7.47 -5.59 9.03
C ILE A 86 -7.51 -5.42 10.56
N ASN A 87 -7.11 -4.24 11.07
CA ASN A 87 -7.05 -3.89 12.49
C ASN A 87 -8.07 -2.81 12.84
N ALA A 88 -9.29 -2.97 12.36
CA ALA A 88 -10.37 -2.00 12.54
C ALA A 88 -10.66 -1.66 14.01
N ASP A 89 -10.38 -2.57 14.96
CA ASP A 89 -10.49 -2.30 16.40
C ASP A 89 -9.56 -1.18 16.88
N TYR A 90 -8.41 -1.03 16.23
CA TYR A 90 -7.40 0.00 16.54
C TYR A 90 -7.48 1.19 15.59
N TYR A 91 -7.93 0.99 14.35
CA TYR A 91 -8.11 2.03 13.32
C TYR A 91 -9.57 2.12 12.81
N PRO A 92 -10.52 2.53 13.66
CA PRO A 92 -11.94 2.52 13.31
C PRO A 92 -12.30 3.42 12.12
N GLU A 93 -11.49 4.45 11.86
CA GLU A 93 -11.64 5.39 10.75
C GLU A 93 -11.40 4.77 9.36
N THR A 94 -10.81 3.58 9.29
CA THR A 94 -10.51 2.93 8.01
C THR A 94 -11.66 2.10 7.43
N ASN A 95 -12.77 1.99 8.17
CA ASN A 95 -13.95 1.23 7.77
C ASN A 95 -14.90 1.98 6.79
N HIS A 96 -14.41 3.04 6.13
CA HIS A 96 -15.22 3.86 5.22
C HIS A 96 -15.16 3.41 3.75
N PHE A 97 -14.28 2.48 3.40
CA PHE A 97 -14.13 1.98 2.05
C PHE A 97 -14.99 0.75 1.79
N ASP A 98 -15.69 0.74 0.66
CA ASP A 98 -16.51 -0.38 0.24
C ASP A 98 -15.68 -1.55 -0.33
N ALA A 99 -16.31 -2.70 -0.51
CA ALA A 99 -15.64 -3.89 -1.06
C ALA A 99 -15.11 -3.67 -2.48
N LYS A 100 -15.72 -2.76 -3.25
CA LYS A 100 -15.27 -2.41 -4.61
C LYS A 100 -13.96 -1.63 -4.57
N HIS A 101 -13.79 -0.76 -3.58
CA HIS A 101 -12.54 -0.05 -3.34
C HIS A 101 -11.41 -1.05 -3.06
N TRP A 102 -11.59 -1.90 -2.05
CA TRP A 102 -10.59 -2.91 -1.70
C TRP A 102 -10.25 -3.86 -2.83
N SER A 103 -11.24 -4.27 -3.62
CA SER A 103 -11.00 -5.17 -4.76
C SER A 103 -10.08 -4.55 -5.81
N HIS A 104 -10.23 -3.25 -6.13
CA HIS A 104 -9.32 -2.61 -7.08
C HIS A 104 -7.95 -2.33 -6.47
N CYS A 105 -7.88 -2.00 -5.17
CA CYS A 105 -6.60 -1.76 -4.49
C CYS A 105 -5.74 -3.03 -4.53
N ILE A 106 -6.33 -4.17 -4.16
CA ILE A 106 -5.67 -5.48 -4.18
C ILE A 106 -5.21 -5.81 -5.61
N GLU A 107 -6.06 -5.58 -6.60
CA GLU A 107 -5.72 -5.86 -8.00
C GLU A 107 -4.59 -4.95 -8.51
N SER A 108 -4.60 -3.66 -8.20
CA SER A 108 -3.54 -2.72 -8.57
C SER A 108 -2.19 -3.13 -7.96
N ILE A 109 -2.15 -3.44 -6.67
CA ILE A 109 -0.95 -3.93 -5.99
C ILE A 109 -0.47 -5.25 -6.61
N ARG A 110 -1.39 -6.19 -6.86
CA ARG A 110 -1.06 -7.47 -7.49
C ARG A 110 -0.43 -7.30 -8.87
N GLN A 111 -0.97 -6.41 -9.70
CA GLN A 111 -0.41 -6.11 -11.02
C GLN A 111 1.01 -5.55 -10.90
N SER A 112 1.24 -4.61 -9.97
CA SER A 112 2.57 -4.06 -9.70
C SER A 112 3.58 -5.14 -9.30
N LEU A 113 3.19 -6.04 -8.38
CA LEU A 113 4.03 -7.15 -7.92
C LEU A 113 4.39 -8.12 -9.04
N ILE A 114 3.52 -8.30 -10.04
CA ILE A 114 3.82 -9.16 -11.19
C ILE A 114 4.76 -8.46 -12.18
N CYS A 115 4.58 -7.15 -12.38
CA CYS A 115 5.47 -6.34 -13.24
C CYS A 115 6.87 -6.18 -12.64
N SER A 116 6.97 -6.18 -11.31
CA SER A 116 8.20 -6.00 -10.53
C SER A 116 8.42 -7.19 -9.59
N ALA A 117 8.35 -8.41 -10.12
CA ALA A 117 8.41 -9.62 -9.31
C ALA A 117 9.79 -9.85 -8.66
N ASP A 118 9.77 -10.15 -7.36
CA ASP A 118 10.92 -10.73 -6.67
C ASP A 118 11.10 -12.18 -7.11
N VAL A 119 12.30 -12.52 -7.58
CA VAL A 119 12.67 -13.86 -8.08
C VAL A 119 13.36 -14.70 -7.01
N MET A 120 13.57 -14.15 -5.80
CA MET A 120 14.13 -14.89 -4.68
C MET A 120 13.12 -15.96 -4.23
N PRO A 121 13.54 -17.23 -4.06
CA PRO A 121 12.67 -18.26 -3.52
C PRO A 121 12.14 -17.86 -2.15
N SER A 122 10.83 -17.93 -1.94
CA SER A 122 10.25 -17.70 -0.63
C SER A 122 10.58 -18.87 0.29
N CYS A 123 11.21 -18.60 1.44
CA CYS A 123 11.27 -19.57 2.52
C CYS A 123 9.87 -19.69 3.12
N GLY A 124 9.11 -20.71 2.73
CA GLY A 124 7.87 -21.07 3.42
C GLY A 124 8.19 -21.45 4.85
N SER A 125 7.78 -20.62 5.81
CA SER A 125 7.79 -20.96 7.23
C SER A 125 6.68 -21.98 7.49
N GLY A 126 7.02 -23.26 7.38
CA GLY A 126 6.23 -24.37 7.92
C GLY A 126 6.58 -24.64 9.37
#